data_AF-A0A7C1TQK5-F1
#
_entry.id   AF-A0A7C1TQK5-F1
#
_cell.length_a   1.000
_cell.length_b   1.000
_cell.length_c   1.000
_cell.angle_alpha   90.00
_cell.angle_beta   90.00
_cell.angle_gamma   90.00
#
_symmetry.space_group_name_H-M   'P 1'
#
loop_
_entity.id
_entity.type
_entity.pdbx_description
1 polymer ?
#
loop_
_entity_poly.entity_id
_entity_poly.type
_entity_poly.pdbx_seq_one_letter_code
_entity_poly.pdbx_strand_id
1 'polypeptide(L)'
;MYKVMLTKYSAIYNFLAVSLKRIDFIRNALISIGIVKKEHGRKAFLRPEQIDTAVSVNAVELKWIKDQLPSGTPFGVLLIPARFELMGVEPVYHVARIKFKEELTKLGIDVIDPFQAFFSRGMEKIHFAHDGHWSPLGHEVAGKAAADWLRRELK
;
A
#
# COMPACT_ATOMS: atom_id res chain seq x y z
N MET A 1 -22.08 23.05 -3.64
CA MET A 1 -22.75 22.92 -4.96
C MET A 1 -21.88 23.44 -6.11
N TYR A 2 -21.38 24.69 -6.07
CA TYR A 2 -20.52 25.28 -7.12
C TYR A 2 -19.22 24.52 -7.41
N LYS A 3 -18.52 24.05 -6.38
CA LYS A 3 -17.26 23.30 -6.54
C LYS A 3 -17.42 22.05 -7.41
N VAL A 4 -18.49 21.28 -7.19
CA VAL A 4 -18.76 20.03 -7.93
C VAL A 4 -19.06 20.32 -9.41
N MET A 5 -19.77 21.41 -9.70
CA MET A 5 -19.99 21.87 -11.07
C MET A 5 -18.68 22.29 -11.75
N LEU A 6 -17.87 23.11 -11.07
CA LEU A 6 -16.60 23.59 -11.62
C LEU A 6 -15.60 22.46 -11.86
N THR A 7 -15.54 21.47 -10.96
CA THR A 7 -14.71 20.27 -11.17
C THR A 7 -15.19 19.43 -12.36
N LYS A 8 -16.50 19.38 -12.64
CA LYS A 8 -17.05 18.60 -13.75
C LYS A 8 -16.95 19.29 -15.12
N TYR A 9 -17.09 20.62 -15.16
CA TYR A 9 -17.29 21.33 -16.43
C TYR A 9 -16.21 22.37 -16.76
N SER A 10 -15.24 22.62 -15.87
CA SER A 10 -14.17 23.59 -16.13
C SER A 10 -12.78 22.96 -16.04
N ALA A 11 -12.19 22.70 -17.22
CA ALA A 11 -10.80 22.26 -17.33
C ALA A 11 -9.81 23.28 -16.73
N ILE A 12 -10.12 24.58 -16.84
CA ILE A 12 -9.32 25.66 -16.25
C ILE A 12 -9.36 25.61 -14.73
N TYR A 13 -10.54 25.40 -14.13
CA TYR A 13 -10.66 25.23 -12.68
C TYR A 13 -9.84 24.03 -12.19
N ASN A 14 -9.89 22.90 -12.90
CA ASN A 14 -9.12 21.72 -12.56
C ASN A 14 -7.60 21.95 -12.71
N PHE A 15 -7.17 22.56 -13.82
CA PHE A 15 -5.77 22.89 -14.05
C PHE A 15 -5.22 23.81 -12.96
N LEU A 16 -5.96 24.88 -12.61
CA LEU A 16 -5.56 25.80 -11.55
C LEU A 16 -5.60 25.12 -10.18
N ALA A 17 -6.64 24.35 -9.85
CA ALA A 17 -6.76 23.66 -8.57
C ALA A 17 -5.64 22.61 -8.36
N VAL A 18 -5.20 21.93 -9.43
CA VAL A 18 -4.09 20.97 -9.37
C VAL A 18 -2.74 21.70 -9.34
N SER A 19 -2.56 22.75 -10.13
CA SER A 19 -1.31 23.51 -10.20
C SER A 19 -1.04 24.29 -8.90
N LEU A 20 -2.06 24.93 -8.34
CA LEU A 20 -1.95 25.67 -7.07
C LEU A 20 -1.64 24.75 -5.88
N LYS A 21 -2.10 23.50 -5.91
CA LYS A 21 -1.76 22.49 -4.89
C LYS A 21 -0.29 22.05 -4.94
N ARG A 22 0.38 22.18 -6.08
CA ARG A 22 1.78 21.75 -6.30
C ARG A 22 2.80 22.84 -5.95
N ILE A 23 2.36 24.08 -5.74
CA ILE A 23 3.25 25.20 -5.39
C ILE A 23 3.13 25.45 -3.89
N ASP A 24 4.13 24.98 -3.14
CA ASP A 24 4.12 25.00 -1.67
C ASP A 24 3.97 26.41 -1.09
N PHE A 25 4.53 27.43 -1.72
CA PHE A 25 4.38 28.82 -1.28
C PHE A 25 2.91 29.28 -1.30
N ILE A 26 2.18 28.98 -2.38
CA ILE A 26 0.76 29.37 -2.51
C ILE A 26 -0.09 28.55 -1.55
N ARG A 27 0.20 27.25 -1.42
CA ARG A 27 -0.47 26.39 -0.42
C ARG A 27 -0.30 26.93 0.99
N ASN A 28 0.90 27.36 1.36
CA ASN A 28 1.22 27.89 2.68
C ASN A 28 0.56 29.25 2.93
N ALA A 29 0.51 30.12 1.91
CA ALA A 29 -0.22 31.40 1.98
C ALA A 29 -1.74 31.17 2.15
N LEU A 30 -2.32 30.22 1.40
CA LEU A 30 -3.74 29.86 1.53
C LEU A 30 -4.07 29.23 2.89
N ILE A 31 -3.12 28.51 3.48
CA ILE A 31 -3.23 28.00 4.85
C ILE A 31 -3.13 29.13 5.87
N SER A 32 -2.20 30.07 5.72
CA SER A 32 -1.99 31.16 6.69
C SER A 32 -3.19 32.10 6.76
N ILE A 33 -3.91 32.28 5.66
CA ILE A 33 -5.14 33.09 5.61
C ILE A 33 -6.42 32.28 5.89
N GLY A 34 -6.30 31.00 6.29
CA GLY A 34 -7.42 30.18 6.75
C GLY A 34 -8.36 29.64 5.65
N ILE A 35 -8.05 29.87 4.37
CA ILE A 35 -8.84 29.36 3.23
C ILE A 35 -8.68 27.84 3.10
N VAL A 36 -7.50 27.31 3.42
CA VAL A 36 -7.19 25.88 3.38
C VAL A 36 -6.81 25.41 4.78
N LYS A 37 -7.54 24.45 5.34
CA LYS A 37 -7.09 23.77 6.57
C LYS A 37 -5.77 23.06 6.29
N LYS A 38 -4.76 23.32 7.11
CA LYS A 38 -3.51 22.56 7.09
C LYS A 38 -3.86 21.11 7.45
N GLU A 39 -3.71 20.19 6.50
CA GLU A 39 -3.80 18.76 6.78
C GLU A 39 -2.56 18.38 7.61
N HIS A 40 -2.60 18.61 8.92
CA HIS A 40 -1.65 18.05 9.88
C HIS A 40 -2.05 16.66 10.36
N GLY A 41 -3.18 16.13 9.89
CA GLY A 41 -3.61 14.78 10.20
C GLY A 41 -2.85 13.81 9.30
N ARG A 42 -1.95 13.03 9.90
CA ARG A 42 -1.57 11.72 9.38
C ARG A 42 -2.88 10.97 9.15
N LYS A 43 -3.35 10.87 7.89
CA LYS A 43 -4.54 10.08 7.57
C LYS A 43 -4.20 8.65 7.94
N ALA A 44 -4.78 8.13 9.01
CA ALA A 44 -4.76 6.71 9.27
C ALA A 44 -5.50 6.05 8.10
N PHE A 45 -4.74 5.56 7.11
CA PHE A 45 -5.31 4.99 5.89
C PHE A 45 -6.09 3.70 6.18
N LEU A 46 -5.81 3.06 7.31
CA LEU A 46 -6.48 1.85 7.76
C LEU A 46 -6.87 1.98 9.24
N ARG A 47 -8.17 1.93 9.52
CA ARG A 47 -8.69 1.92 10.89
C ARG A 47 -8.93 0.47 11.33
N PRO A 48 -8.69 0.12 12.61
CA PRO A 48 -8.85 -1.25 13.10
C PRO A 48 -10.20 -1.89 12.75
N GLU A 49 -11.28 -1.13 12.86
CA GLU A 49 -12.64 -1.58 12.57
C GLU A 49 -12.89 -1.90 11.08
N GLN A 50 -12.01 -1.45 10.18
CA GLN A 50 -12.12 -1.68 8.74
C GLN A 50 -11.25 -2.85 8.25
N ILE A 51 -10.35 -3.38 9.10
CA ILE A 51 -9.37 -4.39 8.67
C ILE A 51 -10.08 -5.64 8.15
N ASP A 52 -11.05 -6.18 8.89
CA ASP A 52 -11.68 -7.46 8.53
C ASP A 52 -12.42 -7.36 7.19
N THR A 53 -13.19 -6.29 6.99
CA THR A 53 -13.87 -6.04 5.72
C THR A 53 -12.88 -5.82 4.58
N ALA A 54 -11.84 -5.01 4.79
CA ALA A 54 -10.84 -4.73 3.76
C ALA A 54 -10.07 -6.01 3.38
N VAL A 55 -9.66 -6.82 4.36
CA VAL A 55 -8.98 -8.11 4.14
C VAL A 55 -9.86 -9.04 3.32
N SER A 56 -11.11 -9.24 3.73
CA SER A 56 -12.03 -10.17 3.07
C SER A 56 -12.30 -9.75 1.62
N VAL A 57 -12.63 -8.48 1.38
CA VAL A 57 -12.93 -7.98 0.03
C VAL A 57 -11.73 -8.14 -0.91
N ASN A 58 -10.54 -7.72 -0.48
CA ASN A 58 -9.35 -7.81 -1.33
C ASN A 58 -8.91 -9.27 -1.56
N ALA A 59 -9.07 -10.16 -0.58
CA ALA A 59 -8.70 -11.57 -0.73
C ALA A 59 -9.64 -12.29 -1.72
N VAL A 60 -10.94 -11.98 -1.68
CA VAL A 60 -11.92 -12.48 -2.64
C VAL A 60 -11.63 -11.96 -4.06
N GLU A 61 -11.23 -10.70 -4.21
CA GLU A 61 -10.81 -10.15 -5.50
C GLU A 61 -9.60 -10.90 -6.08
N LEU A 62 -8.58 -11.18 -5.26
CA LEU A 62 -7.42 -11.96 -5.68
C LEU A 62 -7.78 -13.40 -6.05
N LYS A 63 -8.73 -14.01 -5.32
CA LYS A 63 -9.26 -15.33 -5.66
C LYS A 63 -9.99 -15.31 -7.01
N TRP A 64 -10.79 -14.28 -7.25
CA TRP A 64 -11.47 -14.10 -8.54
C TRP A 64 -10.48 -13.92 -9.71
N ILE A 65 -9.35 -13.23 -9.49
CA ILE A 65 -8.27 -13.15 -10.48
C ILE A 65 -7.64 -14.52 -10.70
N LYS A 66 -7.31 -15.25 -9.63
CA LYS A 66 -6.73 -16.60 -9.72
C LYS A 66 -7.62 -17.56 -10.50
N ASP A 67 -8.94 -17.49 -10.30
CA ASP A 67 -9.92 -18.38 -10.93
C ASP A 67 -10.09 -18.14 -12.43
N GLN A 68 -9.62 -17.00 -12.96
CA GLN A 68 -9.59 -16.72 -14.40
C GLN A 68 -8.36 -17.30 -15.09
N LEU A 69 -7.37 -17.78 -14.36
CA LEU A 69 -6.16 -18.35 -14.93
C LEU A 69 -6.42 -19.79 -15.41
N PRO A 70 -5.70 -20.25 -16.45
CA PRO A 70 -5.76 -21.65 -16.87
C PRO A 70 -5.47 -22.61 -15.71
N SER A 71 -6.16 -23.75 -15.69
CA SER A 71 -5.94 -24.78 -14.68
C SER A 71 -4.46 -25.18 -14.60
N GLY A 72 -3.93 -25.29 -13.39
CA GLY A 72 -2.52 -25.60 -13.14
C GLY A 72 -1.57 -24.40 -13.21
N THR A 73 -2.03 -23.18 -13.49
CA THR A 73 -1.18 -21.97 -13.44
C THR A 73 -0.82 -21.64 -11.99
N PRO A 74 0.48 -21.60 -11.61
CA PRO A 74 0.88 -21.15 -10.28
C PRO A 74 0.44 -19.70 -10.03
N PHE A 75 -0.12 -19.44 -8.85
CA PHE A 75 -0.56 -18.11 -8.44
C PHE A 75 -0.24 -17.87 -6.97
N GLY A 76 0.61 -16.88 -6.70
CA GLY A 76 1.05 -16.52 -5.37
C GLY A 76 1.04 -15.01 -5.17
N VAL A 77 0.82 -14.58 -3.93
CA VAL A 77 0.77 -13.18 -3.53
C VAL A 77 1.98 -12.84 -2.67
N LEU A 78 2.82 -11.93 -3.17
CA LEU A 78 3.92 -11.36 -2.40
C LEU A 78 3.41 -10.28 -1.45
N LEU A 79 3.34 -10.63 -0.17
CA LEU A 79 2.80 -9.77 0.87
C LEU A 79 3.93 -8.99 1.55
N ILE A 80 4.13 -7.74 1.12
CA ILE A 80 5.21 -6.91 1.62
C ILE A 80 4.81 -6.19 2.91
N PRO A 81 5.68 -6.21 3.94
CA PRO A 81 5.44 -5.43 5.15
C PRO A 81 5.40 -3.92 4.89
N ALA A 82 4.51 -3.23 5.59
CA ALA A 82 4.47 -1.77 5.57
C ALA A 82 5.70 -1.18 6.28
N ARG A 83 6.19 -0.02 5.82
CA ARG A 83 7.26 0.72 6.51
C ARG A 83 6.98 0.92 8.00
N PHE A 84 5.75 1.31 8.34
CA PHE A 84 5.36 1.55 9.74
C PHE A 84 5.24 0.27 10.58
N GLU A 85 5.01 -0.88 9.93
CA GLU A 85 5.07 -2.20 10.58
C GLU A 85 6.51 -2.50 11.00
N LEU A 86 7.46 -2.33 10.07
CA LEU A 86 8.88 -2.62 10.30
C LEU A 86 9.52 -1.68 11.32
N MET A 87 9.00 -0.45 11.44
CA MET A 87 9.40 0.50 12.47
C MET A 87 8.81 0.18 13.85
N GLY A 88 7.82 -0.74 13.94
CA GLY A 88 7.13 -1.07 15.19
C GLY A 88 6.24 0.06 15.74
N VAL A 89 5.89 1.06 14.91
CA VAL A 89 5.18 2.25 15.37
C VAL A 89 3.66 2.17 15.22
N GLU A 90 3.16 1.30 14.34
CA GLU A 90 1.72 1.15 14.07
C GLU A 90 1.32 -0.34 13.98
N PRO A 91 0.86 -0.95 15.11
CA PRO A 91 0.48 -2.36 15.17
C PRO A 91 -0.62 -2.77 14.18
N VAL A 92 -1.43 -1.80 13.74
CA VAL A 92 -2.54 -2.01 12.79
C VAL A 92 -2.08 -2.67 11.49
N TYR A 93 -0.88 -2.34 10.99
CA TYR A 93 -0.34 -2.94 9.76
C TYR A 93 0.09 -4.39 9.96
N HIS A 94 0.63 -4.71 11.15
CA HIS A 94 0.97 -6.08 11.50
C HIS A 94 -0.28 -6.95 11.54
N VAL A 95 -1.32 -6.49 12.25
CA VAL A 95 -2.61 -7.18 12.33
C VAL A 95 -3.21 -7.36 10.94
N ALA A 96 -3.19 -6.32 10.11
CA ALA A 96 -3.69 -6.40 8.74
C ALA A 96 -2.92 -7.43 7.90
N ARG A 97 -1.57 -7.45 7.96
CA ARG A 97 -0.74 -8.41 7.22
C ARG A 97 -1.04 -9.85 7.64
N ILE A 98 -1.12 -10.12 8.94
CA ILE A 98 -1.41 -11.46 9.46
C ILE A 98 -2.81 -11.92 9.04
N LYS A 99 -3.83 -11.07 9.24
CA LYS A 99 -5.21 -11.40 8.83
C LYS A 99 -5.32 -11.62 7.32
N PHE A 100 -4.64 -10.81 6.50
CA PHE A 100 -4.65 -10.97 5.05
C PHE A 100 -3.98 -12.28 4.61
N LYS A 101 -2.85 -12.63 5.22
CA LYS A 101 -2.16 -13.90 5.00
C LYS A 101 -3.06 -15.09 5.33
N GLU A 102 -3.74 -15.06 6.47
CA GLU A 102 -4.67 -16.11 6.88
C GLU A 102 -5.83 -16.24 5.88
N GLU A 103 -6.41 -15.13 5.45
CA GLU A 103 -7.54 -15.13 4.52
C GLU A 103 -7.16 -15.66 3.13
N LEU A 104 -6.01 -15.23 2.59
CA LEU A 104 -5.47 -15.78 1.34
C LEU A 104 -5.22 -17.29 1.44
N THR A 105 -4.65 -17.74 2.57
CA THR A 105 -4.39 -19.16 2.82
C THR A 105 -5.69 -19.97 2.84
N LYS A 106 -6.75 -19.48 3.49
CA LYS A 106 -8.08 -20.13 3.49
C LYS A 106 -8.66 -20.26 2.09
N LEU A 107 -8.40 -19.30 1.21
CA LEU A 107 -8.84 -19.30 -0.18
C LEU A 107 -7.96 -20.16 -1.11
N GLY A 108 -6.96 -20.86 -0.57
CA GLY A 108 -6.03 -21.67 -1.35
C GLY A 108 -5.12 -20.83 -2.25
N ILE A 109 -4.75 -19.63 -1.79
CA ILE A 109 -3.78 -18.75 -2.45
C ILE A 109 -2.47 -18.82 -1.67
N ASP A 110 -1.38 -19.10 -2.37
CA ASP A 110 -0.05 -19.09 -1.78
C ASP A 110 0.37 -17.68 -1.37
N VAL A 111 0.97 -17.56 -0.19
CA VAL A 111 1.45 -16.29 0.35
C VAL A 111 2.96 -16.32 0.52
N ILE A 112 3.63 -15.35 -0.11
CA ILE A 112 5.07 -15.14 0.00
C ILE A 112 5.28 -13.96 0.94
N ASP A 113 5.76 -14.23 2.16
CA ASP A 113 5.80 -13.26 3.26
C ASP A 113 7.25 -13.03 3.72
N PRO A 114 7.96 -12.06 3.14
CA PRO A 114 9.36 -11.80 3.48
C PRO A 114 9.52 -10.95 4.75
N PHE A 115 8.50 -10.82 5.61
CA PHE A 115 8.55 -9.95 6.81
C PHE A 115 9.82 -10.16 7.63
N GLN A 116 10.17 -11.40 7.98
CA GLN A 116 11.36 -11.70 8.79
C GLN A 116 12.67 -11.33 8.09
N ALA A 117 12.73 -11.50 6.77
CA ALA A 117 13.89 -11.11 5.98
C ALA A 117 14.02 -9.58 5.91
N PHE A 118 12.92 -8.84 5.79
CA PHE A 118 12.90 -7.38 5.86
C PHE A 118 13.30 -6.90 7.26
N PHE A 119 12.69 -7.46 8.30
CA PHE A 119 12.90 -7.07 9.69
C PHE A 119 14.36 -7.27 10.12
N SER A 120 14.95 -8.44 9.83
CA SER A 120 16.34 -8.76 10.19
C SER A 120 17.40 -7.88 9.50
N ARG A 121 17.08 -7.28 8.35
CA ARG A 121 17.99 -6.36 7.64
C ARG A 121 17.99 -4.94 8.19
N GLY A 122 16.91 -4.55 8.88
CA GLY A 122 16.73 -3.23 9.47
C GLY A 122 16.23 -2.19 8.46
N MET A 123 15.24 -1.39 8.87
CA MET A 123 14.45 -0.49 8.00
C MET A 123 15.32 0.47 7.17
N GLU A 124 16.33 1.07 7.77
CA GLU A 124 17.22 2.06 7.11
C GLU A 124 17.98 1.49 5.92
N LYS A 125 18.19 0.17 5.87
CA LYS A 125 18.91 -0.48 4.77
C LYS A 125 17.97 -0.87 3.63
N ILE A 126 16.70 -1.16 3.93
CA ILE A 126 15.72 -1.70 2.97
C ILE A 126 14.75 -0.64 2.44
N HIS A 127 14.72 0.56 3.00
CA HIS A 127 13.92 1.70 2.52
C HIS A 127 14.80 2.93 2.35
N PHE A 128 14.38 3.83 1.46
CA PHE A 128 14.96 5.16 1.39
C PHE A 128 14.55 6.00 2.61
N ALA A 129 15.44 6.88 3.10
CA ALA A 129 15.20 7.64 4.34
C ALA A 129 13.93 8.52 4.28
N HIS A 130 13.75 9.24 3.17
CA HIS A 130 12.66 10.22 2.97
C HIS A 130 11.60 9.75 1.96
N ASP A 131 11.65 8.50 1.56
CA ASP A 131 10.72 7.91 0.59
C ASP A 131 10.12 6.62 1.17
N GLY A 132 8.86 6.34 0.86
CA GLY A 132 8.17 5.12 1.24
C GLY A 132 8.58 3.90 0.41
N HIS A 133 9.31 4.09 -0.69
CA HIS A 133 9.80 2.99 -1.54
C HIS A 133 11.00 2.25 -0.94
N TRP A 134 11.19 1.02 -1.41
CA TRP A 134 12.32 0.19 -1.03
C TRP A 134 13.62 0.67 -1.68
N SER A 135 14.73 0.48 -0.97
CA SER A 135 16.07 0.59 -1.54
C SER A 135 16.35 -0.59 -2.49
N PRO A 136 17.46 -0.56 -3.25
CA PRO A 136 17.89 -1.73 -4.03
C PRO A 136 17.98 -3.02 -3.22
N LEU A 137 18.44 -2.93 -1.96
CA LEU A 137 18.49 -4.09 -1.06
C LEU A 137 17.09 -4.59 -0.68
N GLY A 138 16.13 -3.69 -0.44
CA GLY A 138 14.74 -4.11 -0.17
C GLY A 138 14.11 -4.81 -1.37
N HIS A 139 14.36 -4.32 -2.59
CA HIS A 139 13.97 -5.00 -3.82
C HIS A 139 14.64 -6.38 -3.97
N GLU A 140 15.93 -6.50 -3.64
CA GLU A 140 16.65 -7.78 -3.67
C GLU A 140 16.02 -8.80 -2.72
N VAL A 141 15.69 -8.41 -1.49
CA VAL A 141 15.05 -9.31 -0.51
C VAL A 141 13.69 -9.79 -0.99
N ALA A 142 12.84 -8.88 -1.49
CA ALA A 142 11.54 -9.21 -2.05
C ALA A 142 11.66 -10.12 -3.28
N GLY A 143 12.56 -9.77 -4.20
CA GLY A 143 12.81 -10.53 -5.43
C GLY A 143 13.32 -11.94 -5.15
N LYS A 144 14.21 -12.10 -4.16
CA LYS A 144 14.70 -13.42 -3.74
C LYS A 144 13.56 -14.28 -3.19
N ALA A 145 12.72 -13.73 -2.32
CA ALA A 145 11.58 -14.46 -1.76
C ALA A 145 10.61 -14.93 -2.86
N ALA A 146 10.30 -14.06 -3.82
CA ALA A 146 9.45 -14.40 -4.96
C ALA A 146 10.10 -15.46 -5.88
N ALA A 147 11.39 -15.32 -6.18
CA ALA A 147 12.13 -16.28 -6.99
C ALA A 147 12.20 -17.66 -6.32
N ASP A 148 12.40 -17.71 -5.01
CA ASP A 148 12.44 -18.97 -4.25
C ASP A 148 11.07 -19.66 -4.23
N TRP A 149 9.97 -18.91 -4.21
CA TRP A 149 8.62 -19.48 -4.40
C TRP A 149 8.42 -20.00 -5.82
N LEU A 150 8.73 -19.21 -6.85
CA LEU A 150 8.62 -19.63 -8.25
C LEU A 150 9.40 -20.92 -8.53
N ARG A 151 10.60 -21.06 -7.98
CA ARG A 151 11.42 -22.28 -8.11
C ARG A 151 10.83 -23.51 -7.42
N ARG A 152 9.91 -23.35 -6.46
CA ARG A 152 9.22 -24.49 -5.84
C ARG A 152 8.00 -24.89 -6.67
N GLU A 153 7.24 -23.91 -7.17
CA GLU A 153 6.01 -24.17 -7.91
C GLU A 153 6.24 -24.62 -9.37
N LEU A 154 7.40 -24.28 -9.95
CA LEU A 154 7.75 -24.64 -11.33
C LEU A 154 8.62 -25.91 -11.44
N LYS A 155 8.82 -26.62 -10.33
CA LYS A 155 9.50 -27.92 -10.32
C LYS A 155 8.49 -29.04 -10.50
#